data_AF-A0A939SXH4-F1
#
_entry.id   AF-A0A939SXH4-F1
#
_cell.length_a   1.000
_cell.length_b   1.000
_cell.length_c   1.000
_cell.angle_alpha   90.00
_cell.angle_beta   90.00
_cell.angle_gamma   90.00
#
_symmetry.space_group_name_H-M   'P 1'
#
loop_
_entity.id
_entity.type
_entity.pdbx_description
1 polymer ?
#
loop_
_entity_poly.entity_id
_entity_poly.type
_entity_poly.pdbx_seq_one_letter_code
_entity_poly.pdbx_strand_id
1 'polypeptide(L)'
;MAKIFIGDHGTNRTFDAFQQWAYSEIGSPFIRGGLVEYIVIQHIRDNAEYIFAPRLEMMTNQVPKASHFETLFEKYYATQPGGDVYDLQVHWGTTIEIKSTAASANWRLPVKSRWNLWDGGYRNNEKIFPAQYYILGQMAAPPRLSGDDIIFPDMQFYVRSGRSLEELCAKEKLLDKRWWMTFKEFTKNVNPVTTDGLADELQAVQRIEIRSVIQKNSWEWQETFVPSNSSKLRVPFRLEYGGEELPLGYYEQDEASLTWSLAKEIDFKWTRDISMSWRDWEAVGFKYDNSPKPLKHFRKG
;
A
#
# COMPACT_ATOMS: atom_id res chain seq x y z
N MET A 1 -26.99 16.01 2.81
CA MET A 1 -26.77 15.60 1.41
C MET A 1 -25.53 16.29 0.87
N ALA A 2 -24.45 15.55 0.65
CA ALA A 2 -23.23 16.11 0.06
C ALA A 2 -23.46 16.42 -1.43
N LYS A 3 -23.27 17.68 -1.83
CA LYS A 3 -23.38 18.11 -3.24
C LYS A 3 -22.07 17.82 -3.97
N ILE A 4 -22.17 17.38 -5.22
CA ILE A 4 -21.00 17.19 -6.08
C ILE A 4 -20.70 18.51 -6.78
N PHE A 5 -19.44 18.94 -6.78
CA PHE A 5 -18.97 20.16 -7.45
C PHE A 5 -18.04 19.79 -8.62
N ILE A 6 -18.08 20.58 -9.69
CA ILE A 6 -17.10 20.53 -10.79
C ILE A 6 -16.45 21.91 -10.85
N GLY A 7 -15.19 22.01 -10.43
CA GLY A 7 -14.58 23.31 -10.12
C GLY A 7 -15.38 24.02 -9.04
N ASP A 8 -15.67 25.30 -9.24
CA ASP A 8 -16.44 26.12 -8.28
C ASP A 8 -17.97 26.00 -8.46
N HIS A 9 -18.43 25.17 -9.40
CA HIS A 9 -19.85 25.04 -9.72
C HIS A 9 -20.48 23.85 -9.00
N GLY A 10 -21.46 24.13 -8.14
CA GLY A 10 -22.30 23.12 -7.52
C GLY A 10 -23.23 22.48 -8.55
N THR A 11 -23.21 21.15 -8.64
CA THR A 11 -24.12 20.41 -9.51
C THR A 11 -25.42 20.10 -8.77
N ASN A 12 -26.48 19.79 -9.55
CA ASN A 12 -27.72 19.23 -9.00
C ASN A 12 -27.58 17.75 -8.62
N ARG A 13 -26.38 17.17 -8.75
CA ARG A 13 -26.11 15.79 -8.38
C ARG A 13 -25.61 15.74 -6.94
N THR A 14 -26.18 14.83 -6.17
CA THR A 14 -25.74 14.55 -4.80
C THR A 14 -24.95 13.24 -4.79
N PHE A 15 -24.05 13.11 -3.82
CA PHE A 15 -23.34 11.86 -3.60
C PHE A 15 -24.32 10.71 -3.33
N ASP A 16 -25.37 10.97 -2.54
CA ASP A 16 -26.41 9.98 -2.22
C ASP A 16 -27.15 9.50 -3.48
N ALA A 17 -27.48 10.41 -4.42
CA ALA A 17 -28.11 10.04 -5.69
C ALA A 17 -27.16 9.27 -6.62
N PHE A 18 -25.87 9.60 -6.59
CA PHE A 18 -24.83 8.84 -7.30
C PHE A 18 -24.70 7.43 -6.71
N GLN A 19 -24.69 7.29 -5.39
CA GLN A 19 -24.60 6.02 -4.70
C GLN A 19 -25.82 5.13 -4.99
N GLN A 20 -27.04 5.69 -4.95
CA GLN A 20 -28.27 4.99 -5.35
C GLN A 20 -28.22 4.52 -6.81
N TRP A 21 -27.82 5.41 -7.73
CA TRP A 21 -27.63 5.06 -9.14
C TRP A 21 -26.56 3.97 -9.32
N ALA A 22 -25.45 4.06 -8.58
CA ALA A 22 -24.36 3.10 -8.68
C ALA A 22 -24.82 1.70 -8.26
N TYR A 23 -25.56 1.57 -7.16
CA TYR A 23 -26.12 0.28 -6.76
C TYR A 23 -27.23 -0.21 -7.69
N SER A 24 -27.92 0.65 -8.44
CA SER A 24 -28.88 0.22 -9.48
C SER A 24 -28.21 -0.22 -10.80
N GLU A 25 -26.98 0.22 -11.07
CA GLU A 25 -26.27 -0.01 -12.34
C GLU A 25 -24.99 -0.84 -12.13
N ILE A 26 -25.11 -1.93 -11.36
CA ILE A 26 -24.02 -2.90 -11.09
C ILE A 26 -23.46 -3.52 -12.39
N GLY A 27 -24.14 -3.42 -13.53
CA GLY A 27 -23.59 -3.81 -14.83
C GLY A 27 -22.37 -2.97 -15.28
N SER A 28 -22.20 -1.76 -14.74
CA SER A 28 -21.11 -0.86 -15.11
C SER A 28 -19.74 -1.39 -14.63
N PRO A 29 -18.72 -1.50 -15.50
CA PRO A 29 -17.37 -1.94 -15.13
C PRO A 29 -16.74 -1.16 -13.96
N PHE A 30 -16.97 0.15 -13.89
CA PHE A 30 -16.39 1.01 -12.85
C PHE A 30 -16.97 0.69 -11.46
N ILE A 31 -18.29 0.56 -11.37
CA ILE A 31 -19.00 0.27 -10.13
C ILE A 31 -18.63 -1.14 -9.63
N ARG A 32 -18.56 -2.13 -10.53
CA ARG A 32 -18.11 -3.48 -10.19
C ARG A 32 -16.70 -3.48 -9.62
N GLY A 33 -15.80 -2.71 -10.25
CA GLY A 33 -14.42 -2.62 -9.79
C GLY A 33 -14.32 -2.07 -8.37
N GLY A 34 -15.00 -0.94 -8.11
CA GLY A 34 -15.05 -0.35 -6.78
C GLY A 34 -15.72 -1.25 -5.72
N LEU A 35 -16.75 -2.01 -6.08
CA LEU A 35 -17.39 -2.96 -5.16
C LEU A 35 -16.45 -4.12 -4.79
N VAL A 36 -15.72 -4.68 -5.76
CA VAL A 36 -14.71 -5.71 -5.49
C VAL A 36 -13.61 -5.16 -4.57
N GLU A 37 -13.10 -3.98 -4.88
CA GLU A 37 -12.05 -3.34 -4.08
C GLU A 37 -12.53 -3.06 -2.65
N TYR A 38 -13.77 -2.60 -2.48
CA TYR A 38 -14.40 -2.44 -1.17
C TYR A 38 -14.48 -3.77 -0.39
N ILE A 39 -14.95 -4.85 -1.02
CA ILE A 39 -15.05 -6.18 -0.38
C ILE A 39 -13.67 -6.66 0.07
N VAL A 40 -12.65 -6.51 -0.78
CA VAL A 40 -11.27 -6.89 -0.44
C VAL A 40 -10.77 -6.07 0.75
N ILE A 41 -11.05 -4.77 0.79
CA ILE A 41 -10.65 -3.92 1.92
C ILE A 41 -11.32 -4.35 3.22
N GLN A 42 -12.63 -4.62 3.20
CA GLN A 42 -13.32 -5.10 4.40
C GLN A 42 -12.72 -6.43 4.85
N HIS A 43 -12.47 -7.36 3.92
CA HIS A 43 -11.84 -8.63 4.23
C HIS A 43 -10.44 -8.46 4.85
N ILE A 44 -9.60 -7.56 4.32
CA ILE A 44 -8.29 -7.26 4.90
C ILE A 44 -8.43 -6.62 6.28
N ARG A 45 -9.42 -5.74 6.48
CA ARG A 45 -9.70 -5.10 7.78
C ARG A 45 -10.10 -6.13 8.83
N ASP A 46 -11.03 -7.02 8.49
CA ASP A 46 -11.54 -8.07 9.37
C ASP A 46 -10.45 -9.08 9.76
N ASN A 47 -9.43 -9.24 8.91
CA ASN A 47 -8.29 -10.13 9.12
C ASN A 47 -6.98 -9.39 9.41
N ALA A 48 -7.03 -8.08 9.75
CA ALA A 48 -5.84 -7.24 9.79
C ALA A 48 -4.81 -7.74 10.82
N GLU A 49 -5.28 -8.15 12.00
CA GLU A 49 -4.41 -8.73 13.03
C GLU A 49 -3.71 -9.98 12.50
N TYR A 50 -4.45 -10.92 11.92
CA TYR A 50 -3.88 -12.14 11.35
C TYR A 50 -2.85 -11.84 10.26
N ILE A 51 -3.14 -10.89 9.38
CA ILE A 51 -2.29 -10.56 8.23
C ILE A 51 -1.00 -9.85 8.67
N PHE A 52 -1.10 -8.86 9.57
CA PHE A 52 -0.01 -7.92 9.85
C PHE A 52 0.70 -8.18 11.19
N ALA A 53 0.06 -8.83 12.18
CA ALA A 53 0.68 -9.08 13.47
C ALA A 53 1.99 -9.89 13.39
N PRO A 54 2.07 -11.00 12.61
CA PRO A 54 3.29 -11.79 12.55
C PRO A 54 4.51 -10.99 12.09
N ARG A 55 4.29 -10.05 11.16
CA ARG A 55 5.34 -9.13 10.70
C ARG A 55 5.80 -8.22 11.84
N LEU A 56 4.88 -7.64 12.60
CA LEU A 56 5.22 -6.76 13.71
C LEU A 56 5.98 -7.50 14.82
N GLU A 57 5.58 -8.72 15.14
CA GLU A 57 6.25 -9.57 16.14
C GLU A 57 7.66 -9.97 15.69
N MET A 58 7.87 -10.18 14.38
CA MET A 58 9.20 -10.45 13.84
C MET A 58 10.13 -9.24 13.91
N MET A 59 9.60 -8.02 13.80
CA MET A 59 10.39 -6.80 13.70
C MET A 59 10.49 -5.99 15.00
N THR A 60 9.64 -6.29 15.98
CA THR A 60 9.46 -5.49 17.20
C THR A 60 9.29 -6.37 18.43
N ASN A 61 9.58 -5.82 19.60
CA ASN A 61 9.32 -6.47 20.89
C ASN A 61 7.85 -6.38 21.33
N GLN A 62 6.94 -5.88 20.48
CA GLN A 62 5.54 -5.70 20.84
C GLN A 62 4.66 -6.85 20.37
N VAL A 63 3.66 -7.13 21.20
CA VAL A 63 2.49 -7.91 20.82
C VAL A 63 1.43 -6.93 20.32
N PRO A 64 1.17 -6.86 19.00
CA PRO A 64 0.14 -5.97 18.47
C PRO A 64 -1.25 -6.39 18.98
N LYS A 65 -2.17 -5.43 19.07
CA LYS A 65 -3.56 -5.64 19.51
C LYS A 65 -4.50 -5.29 18.36
N ALA A 66 -5.66 -5.93 18.29
CA ALA A 66 -6.72 -5.63 17.32
C ALA A 66 -6.97 -4.11 17.12
N SER A 67 -7.09 -3.35 18.21
CA SER A 67 -7.33 -1.90 18.19
C SER A 67 -6.20 -1.08 17.56
N HIS A 68 -4.98 -1.61 17.51
CA HIS A 68 -3.88 -0.96 16.80
C HIS A 68 -4.09 -1.00 15.30
N PHE A 69 -4.86 -1.96 14.77
CA PHE A 69 -5.12 -2.11 13.35
C PHE A 69 -6.29 -1.25 12.86
N GLU A 70 -7.34 -1.07 13.67
CA GLU A 70 -8.54 -0.30 13.31
C GLU A 70 -8.24 1.17 12.98
N THR A 71 -7.34 1.81 13.74
CA THR A 71 -6.95 3.22 13.55
C THR A 71 -6.08 3.48 12.31
N LEU A 72 -5.55 2.42 11.67
CA LEU A 72 -4.61 2.51 10.55
C LEU A 72 -5.32 2.75 9.23
N PHE A 73 -6.53 2.22 9.12
CA PHE A 73 -7.37 2.41 7.95
C PHE A 73 -7.91 3.86 7.93
N GLU A 74 -8.36 4.40 9.06
CA GLU A 74 -9.14 5.66 9.09
C GLU A 74 -8.35 6.94 8.78
N LYS A 75 -7.10 7.07 9.24
CA LYS A 75 -6.32 8.32 9.08
C LYS A 75 -5.69 8.50 7.69
N TYR A 76 -5.36 7.41 7.00
CA TYR A 76 -4.64 7.46 5.72
C TYR A 76 -5.54 7.72 4.51
N TYR A 77 -6.84 7.39 4.59
CA TYR A 77 -7.81 7.71 3.53
C TYR A 77 -8.10 9.22 3.39
N ALA A 78 -7.72 10.05 4.37
CA ALA A 78 -7.97 11.49 4.32
C ALA A 78 -6.97 12.27 3.44
N THR A 79 -5.78 11.73 3.16
CA THR A 79 -4.65 12.51 2.60
C THR A 79 -4.06 11.97 1.30
N GLN A 80 -4.62 10.93 0.67
CA GLN A 80 -4.09 10.44 -0.60
C GLN A 80 -4.35 11.43 -1.76
N PRO A 81 -3.31 12.06 -2.34
CA PRO A 81 -3.47 12.92 -3.49
C PRO A 81 -3.67 12.05 -4.73
N GLY A 82 -4.90 12.02 -5.25
CA GLY A 82 -5.23 11.63 -6.62
C GLY A 82 -4.62 10.31 -7.12
N GLY A 83 -5.25 9.20 -6.78
CA GLY A 83 -5.02 7.86 -7.32
C GLY A 83 -6.14 6.95 -6.83
N ASP A 84 -6.44 5.87 -7.56
CA ASP A 84 -7.54 4.94 -7.26
C ASP A 84 -7.74 4.72 -5.75
N VAL A 85 -8.99 4.80 -5.31
CA VAL A 85 -9.49 4.99 -3.92
C VAL A 85 -9.08 3.89 -2.91
N TYR A 86 -8.17 2.99 -3.26
CA TYR A 86 -8.02 1.68 -2.61
C TYR A 86 -6.56 1.25 -2.37
N ASP A 87 -5.65 2.21 -2.23
CA ASP A 87 -4.28 1.93 -1.78
C ASP A 87 -4.25 1.91 -0.24
N LEU A 88 -4.26 0.72 0.36
CA LEU A 88 -4.24 0.57 1.82
C LEU A 88 -2.85 0.86 2.37
N GLN A 89 -2.71 1.79 3.33
CA GLN A 89 -1.46 1.99 4.09
C GLN A 89 -1.68 1.66 5.58
N VAL A 90 -0.97 0.67 6.09
CA VAL A 90 -1.08 0.20 7.49
C VAL A 90 0.13 0.72 8.30
N HIS A 91 0.02 0.88 9.63
CA HIS A 91 1.17 1.15 10.51
C HIS A 91 2.35 0.24 10.15
N TRP A 92 3.57 0.78 10.20
CA TRP A 92 4.77 0.17 9.60
C TRP A 92 4.74 0.13 8.07
N GLY A 93 4.05 1.08 7.47
CA GLY A 93 4.20 1.45 6.06
C GLY A 93 3.78 0.38 5.06
N THR A 94 3.03 -0.66 5.46
CA THR A 94 2.58 -1.70 4.53
C THR A 94 1.61 -1.09 3.54
N THR A 95 1.93 -1.16 2.25
CA THR A 95 1.11 -0.61 1.19
C THR A 95 0.56 -1.68 0.27
N ILE A 96 -0.75 -1.66 0.01
CA ILE A 96 -1.43 -2.64 -0.86
C ILE A 96 -2.21 -1.90 -1.94
N GLU A 97 -1.91 -2.17 -3.20
CA GLU A 97 -2.70 -1.68 -4.34
C GLU A 97 -3.64 -2.79 -4.82
N ILE A 98 -4.94 -2.49 -4.82
CA ILE A 98 -5.99 -3.42 -5.24
C ILE A 98 -6.47 -3.02 -6.64
N LYS A 99 -6.63 -4.02 -7.50
CA LYS A 99 -7.22 -3.89 -8.82
C LYS A 99 -8.20 -5.03 -9.05
N SER A 100 -9.15 -4.81 -9.95
CA SER A 100 -10.00 -5.89 -10.43
C SER A 100 -10.23 -5.82 -11.94
N THR A 101 -10.54 -6.97 -12.55
CA THR A 101 -10.81 -7.05 -13.98
C THR A 101 -11.77 -8.18 -14.33
N ALA A 102 -12.68 -7.88 -15.25
CA ALA A 102 -13.48 -8.88 -15.98
C ALA A 102 -12.97 -9.11 -17.42
N ALA A 103 -11.96 -8.34 -17.85
CA ALA A 103 -11.44 -8.32 -19.21
C ALA A 103 -9.92 -8.58 -19.23
N SER A 104 -9.54 -9.79 -18.85
CA SER A 104 -8.14 -10.22 -18.67
C SER A 104 -7.23 -9.90 -19.87
N ALA A 105 -7.74 -10.01 -21.10
CA ALA A 105 -6.96 -9.76 -22.32
C ALA A 105 -6.48 -8.29 -22.44
N ASN A 106 -7.28 -7.34 -21.96
CA ASN A 106 -7.04 -5.90 -22.11
C ASN A 106 -6.54 -5.25 -20.81
N TRP A 107 -6.51 -5.98 -19.70
CA TRP A 107 -6.06 -5.46 -18.41
C TRP A 107 -4.57 -5.15 -18.42
N ARG A 108 -4.22 -3.97 -17.91
CA ARG A 108 -2.85 -3.46 -17.79
C ARG A 108 -2.67 -2.77 -16.44
N LEU A 109 -1.50 -2.93 -15.83
CA LEU A 109 -1.09 -2.18 -14.63
C LEU A 109 0.13 -1.32 -14.98
N PRO A 110 -0.01 0.01 -15.08
CA PRO A 110 1.10 0.90 -15.42
C PRO A 110 2.06 1.08 -14.24
N VAL A 111 3.33 1.31 -14.54
CA VAL A 111 4.27 1.83 -13.53
C VAL A 111 3.92 3.27 -13.18
N LYS A 112 4.09 3.62 -11.90
CA LYS A 112 3.79 4.94 -11.34
C LYS A 112 5.04 5.55 -10.72
N SER A 113 4.96 6.82 -10.35
CA SER A 113 6.01 7.45 -9.57
C SER A 113 6.00 6.94 -8.13
N ARG A 114 7.17 6.79 -7.52
CA ARG A 114 7.29 6.40 -6.09
C ARG A 114 6.49 7.35 -5.19
N TRP A 115 5.89 6.78 -4.14
CA TRP A 115 5.22 7.52 -3.07
C TRP A 115 6.24 8.06 -2.07
N ASN A 116 6.52 9.35 -2.17
CA ASN A 116 7.37 10.08 -1.22
C ASN A 116 6.47 10.87 -0.27
N LEU A 117 6.47 10.51 1.01
CA LEU A 117 5.64 11.15 2.04
C LEU A 117 6.32 12.40 2.61
N TRP A 118 7.64 12.50 2.51
CA TRP A 118 8.41 13.55 3.17
C TRP A 118 8.25 14.92 2.51
N ASP A 119 8.07 14.97 1.18
CA ASP A 119 8.07 16.22 0.39
C ASP A 119 6.68 16.60 -0.16
N GLY A 120 5.61 16.12 0.49
CA GLY A 120 4.23 16.44 0.10
C GLY A 120 3.74 15.73 -1.17
N GLY A 121 4.34 14.59 -1.54
CA GLY A 121 3.82 13.69 -2.58
C GLY A 121 4.80 13.35 -3.73
N TYR A 122 4.22 12.79 -4.79
CA TYR A 122 4.84 12.16 -5.96
C TYR A 122 5.82 13.06 -6.73
N ARG A 123 7.09 13.14 -6.29
CA ARG A 123 8.12 13.96 -6.97
C ARG A 123 9.30 13.18 -7.51
N ASN A 124 9.32 11.86 -7.34
CA ASN A 124 10.36 11.03 -7.94
C ASN A 124 10.01 10.71 -9.41
N ASN A 125 11.00 10.94 -10.30
CA ASN A 125 10.94 10.60 -11.72
C ASN A 125 11.13 9.10 -11.98
N GLU A 126 11.51 8.34 -10.97
CA GLU A 126 11.62 6.88 -11.01
C GLU A 126 10.24 6.25 -11.23
N LYS A 127 10.13 5.40 -12.26
CA LYS A 127 8.90 4.68 -12.61
C LYS A 127 9.00 3.25 -12.11
N ILE A 128 8.14 2.94 -11.13
CA ILE A 128 8.16 1.69 -10.36
C ILE A 128 6.73 1.23 -10.06
N PHE A 129 6.60 0.12 -9.36
CA PHE A 129 5.35 -0.27 -8.71
C PHE A 129 5.35 0.26 -7.28
N PRO A 130 4.65 1.36 -6.95
CA PRO A 130 4.87 2.04 -5.68
C PRO A 130 4.37 1.27 -4.44
N ALA A 131 3.42 0.35 -4.57
CA ALA A 131 2.93 -0.43 -3.44
C ALA A 131 3.88 -1.60 -3.09
N GLN A 132 3.85 -2.05 -1.84
CA GLN A 132 4.58 -3.24 -1.39
C GLN A 132 3.91 -4.50 -1.91
N TYR A 133 2.57 -4.52 -1.90
CA TYR A 133 1.77 -5.67 -2.31
C TYR A 133 0.69 -5.25 -3.30
N TYR A 134 0.31 -6.18 -4.16
CA TYR A 134 -0.67 -6.00 -5.21
C TYR A 134 -1.67 -7.14 -5.18
N ILE A 135 -2.96 -6.82 -5.21
CA ILE A 135 -4.04 -7.79 -5.29
C ILE A 135 -4.79 -7.54 -6.59
N LEU A 136 -4.84 -8.55 -7.47
CA LEU A 136 -5.65 -8.53 -8.68
C LEU A 136 -6.83 -9.49 -8.53
N GLY A 137 -8.03 -8.93 -8.43
CA GLY A 137 -9.27 -9.67 -8.51
C GLY A 137 -9.68 -9.96 -9.96
N GLN A 138 -9.79 -11.22 -10.33
CA GLN A 138 -10.30 -11.66 -11.62
C GLN A 138 -11.74 -12.14 -11.49
N MET A 139 -12.63 -11.51 -12.26
CA MET A 139 -14.00 -11.97 -12.47
C MET A 139 -14.04 -12.79 -13.75
N ALA A 140 -14.16 -14.11 -13.64
CA ALA A 140 -14.29 -14.99 -14.81
C ALA A 140 -15.62 -14.79 -15.55
N ALA A 141 -16.66 -14.38 -14.81
CA ALA A 141 -17.96 -14.01 -15.34
C ALA A 141 -18.48 -12.71 -14.71
N PRO A 142 -19.41 -12.00 -15.37
CA PRO A 142 -20.06 -10.84 -14.78
C PRO A 142 -20.79 -11.21 -13.48
N PRO A 143 -20.85 -10.29 -12.49
CA PRO A 143 -21.71 -10.48 -11.34
C PRO A 143 -23.16 -10.60 -11.79
N ARG A 144 -23.92 -11.43 -11.07
CA ARG A 144 -25.35 -11.66 -11.31
C ARG A 144 -26.15 -11.38 -10.06
N LEU A 145 -27.40 -10.98 -10.25
CA LEU A 145 -28.36 -10.83 -9.16
C LEU A 145 -29.10 -12.17 -8.96
N SER A 146 -29.30 -12.54 -7.70
CA SER A 146 -30.13 -13.68 -7.31
C SER A 146 -31.04 -13.25 -6.16
N GLY A 147 -32.24 -12.77 -6.49
CA GLY A 147 -33.06 -12.05 -5.53
C GLY A 147 -32.42 -10.70 -5.18
N ASP A 148 -32.24 -10.43 -3.90
CA ASP A 148 -31.58 -9.23 -3.38
C ASP A 148 -30.04 -9.38 -3.27
N ASP A 149 -29.51 -10.58 -3.54
CA ASP A 149 -28.08 -10.87 -3.41
C ASP A 149 -27.30 -10.57 -4.70
N ILE A 150 -26.11 -9.99 -4.54
CA ILE A 150 -25.13 -9.80 -5.61
C ILE A 150 -24.12 -10.95 -5.54
N ILE A 151 -24.08 -11.78 -6.58
CA ILE A 151 -23.17 -12.93 -6.67
C ILE A 151 -22.06 -12.61 -7.66
N PHE A 152 -20.81 -12.72 -7.21
CA PHE A 152 -19.61 -12.71 -8.06
C PHE A 152 -19.15 -14.16 -8.28
N PRO A 153 -19.66 -14.86 -9.32
CA PRO A 153 -19.29 -16.24 -9.56
C PRO A 153 -17.81 -16.34 -9.94
N ASP A 154 -17.13 -17.35 -9.38
CA ASP A 154 -15.75 -17.72 -9.73
C ASP A 154 -14.75 -16.56 -9.60
N MET A 155 -14.95 -15.70 -8.59
CA MET A 155 -14.02 -14.63 -8.25
C MET A 155 -12.72 -15.23 -7.73
N GLN A 156 -11.61 -14.86 -8.36
CA GLN A 156 -10.26 -15.29 -7.97
C GLN A 156 -9.39 -14.09 -7.69
N PHE A 157 -8.42 -14.25 -6.80
CA PHE A 157 -7.45 -13.22 -6.46
C PHE A 157 -6.03 -13.73 -6.71
N TYR A 158 -5.19 -12.83 -7.21
CA TYR A 158 -3.76 -13.06 -7.39
C TYR A 158 -3.01 -12.03 -6.56
N VAL A 159 -2.09 -12.48 -5.70
CA VAL A 159 -1.32 -11.60 -4.82
C VAL A 159 0.14 -11.60 -5.24
N ARG A 160 0.77 -10.42 -5.21
CA ARG A 160 2.20 -10.26 -5.50
C ARG A 160 2.85 -9.19 -4.65
N SER A 161 4.16 -9.33 -4.42
CA SER A 161 4.98 -8.20 -3.98
C SER A 161 5.33 -7.29 -5.15
N GLY A 162 5.48 -5.99 -4.88
CA GLY A 162 5.98 -5.02 -5.85
C GLY A 162 7.37 -5.38 -6.36
N ARG A 163 8.23 -5.97 -5.51
CA ARG A 163 9.52 -6.54 -5.91
C ARG A 163 9.36 -7.62 -6.99
N SER A 164 8.45 -8.58 -6.79
CA SER A 164 8.23 -9.64 -7.79
C SER A 164 7.72 -9.09 -9.12
N LEU A 165 6.92 -8.02 -9.10
CA LEU A 165 6.49 -7.32 -10.32
C LEU A 165 7.69 -6.66 -11.01
N GLU A 166 8.55 -5.98 -10.25
CA GLU A 166 9.77 -5.36 -10.76
C GLU A 166 10.77 -6.38 -11.33
N GLU A 167 10.86 -7.59 -10.76
CA GLU A 167 11.72 -8.67 -11.26
C GLU A 167 11.19 -9.31 -12.54
N LEU A 168 9.86 -9.40 -12.69
CA LEU A 168 9.22 -9.85 -13.92
C LEU A 168 9.39 -8.83 -15.05
N CYS A 169 9.57 -7.56 -14.70
CA CYS A 169 10.03 -6.54 -15.63
C CYS A 169 11.53 -6.68 -15.84
N ALA A 170 11.97 -6.89 -17.09
CA ALA A 170 13.39 -6.63 -17.39
C ALA A 170 13.71 -5.18 -16.98
N LYS A 171 14.81 -4.93 -16.25
CA LYS A 171 15.20 -3.59 -15.77
C LYS A 171 15.21 -2.54 -16.89
N GLU A 172 15.55 -2.95 -18.11
CA GLU A 172 15.52 -2.13 -19.32
C GLU A 172 14.12 -1.62 -19.68
N LYS A 173 13.07 -2.40 -19.38
CA LYS A 173 11.67 -2.01 -19.60
C LYS A 173 11.16 -1.03 -18.55
N LEU A 174 11.68 -1.07 -17.32
CA LEU A 174 11.32 -0.09 -16.28
C LEU A 174 11.92 1.30 -16.57
N LEU A 175 13.01 1.37 -17.34
CA LEU A 175 13.57 2.63 -17.83
C LEU A 175 12.67 3.28 -18.90
N ASP A 176 11.83 2.50 -19.59
CA ASP A 176 10.78 3.03 -20.45
C ASP A 176 9.61 3.53 -19.58
N LYS A 177 9.51 4.86 -19.47
CA LYS A 177 8.54 5.55 -18.61
C LYS A 177 7.06 5.31 -18.96
N ARG A 178 6.76 4.48 -19.97
CA ARG A 178 5.41 4.14 -20.43
C ARG A 178 5.06 2.67 -20.26
N TRP A 179 5.87 1.88 -19.57
CA TRP A 179 5.65 0.44 -19.48
C TRP A 179 4.45 0.05 -18.59
N TRP A 180 3.87 -1.12 -18.85
CA TRP A 180 2.75 -1.70 -18.09
C TRP A 180 2.86 -3.23 -17.98
N MET A 181 2.37 -3.78 -16.87
CA MET A 181 2.21 -5.23 -16.67
C MET A 181 0.92 -5.72 -17.31
N THR A 182 0.97 -6.80 -18.07
CA THR A 182 -0.23 -7.48 -18.58
C THR A 182 -0.78 -8.48 -17.58
N PHE A 183 -2.04 -8.90 -17.75
CA PHE A 183 -2.65 -9.93 -16.92
C PHE A 183 -1.83 -11.24 -16.91
N LYS A 184 -1.37 -11.66 -18.10
CA LYS A 184 -0.57 -12.88 -18.26
C LYS A 184 0.75 -12.82 -17.49
N GLU A 185 1.40 -11.67 -17.48
CA GLU A 185 2.65 -11.48 -16.74
C GLU A 185 2.38 -11.42 -15.23
N PHE A 186 1.35 -10.69 -14.81
CA PHE A 186 0.94 -10.61 -13.40
C PHE A 186 0.60 -12.01 -12.84
N THR A 187 -0.12 -12.83 -13.60
CA THR A 187 -0.59 -14.16 -13.13
C THR A 187 0.42 -15.29 -13.35
N LYS A 188 1.58 -15.00 -13.98
CA LYS A 188 2.58 -16.01 -14.32
C LYS A 188 3.15 -16.69 -13.07
N ASN A 189 2.96 -17.99 -12.92
CA ASN A 189 3.44 -18.78 -11.77
C ASN A 189 2.86 -18.31 -10.42
N VAL A 190 1.67 -17.70 -10.42
CA VAL A 190 0.92 -17.38 -9.20
C VAL A 190 -0.36 -18.17 -9.23
N ASN A 191 -0.64 -18.91 -8.16
CA ASN A 191 -1.88 -19.64 -8.03
C ASN A 191 -2.99 -18.66 -7.63
N PRO A 192 -4.17 -18.74 -8.27
CA PRO A 192 -5.32 -17.98 -7.81
C PRO A 192 -5.77 -18.48 -6.44
N VAL A 193 -6.23 -17.56 -5.59
CA VAL A 193 -6.90 -17.87 -4.32
C VAL A 193 -8.33 -17.35 -4.33
N THR A 194 -9.20 -17.94 -3.53
CA THR A 194 -10.54 -17.41 -3.26
C THR A 194 -10.47 -16.27 -2.25
N THR A 195 -11.60 -15.59 -1.99
CA THR A 195 -11.68 -14.59 -0.92
C THR A 195 -11.20 -15.16 0.42
N ASP A 196 -11.61 -16.39 0.77
CA ASP A 196 -11.23 -17.03 2.04
C ASP A 196 -9.72 -17.30 2.16
N GLY A 197 -9.04 -17.56 1.03
CA GLY A 197 -7.59 -17.78 1.00
C GLY A 197 -6.76 -16.49 0.87
N LEU A 198 -7.41 -15.33 0.73
CA LEU A 198 -6.72 -14.07 0.42
C LEU A 198 -5.83 -13.61 1.58
N ALA A 199 -6.31 -13.73 2.82
CA ALA A 199 -5.55 -13.36 4.01
C ALA A 199 -4.29 -14.24 4.17
N ASP A 200 -4.41 -15.55 3.95
CA ASP A 200 -3.30 -16.51 4.01
C ASP A 200 -2.23 -16.20 2.94
N GLU A 201 -2.66 -15.98 1.70
CA GLU A 201 -1.74 -15.69 0.60
C GLU A 201 -1.01 -14.36 0.83
N LEU A 202 -1.73 -13.32 1.26
CA LEU A 202 -1.13 -12.02 1.56
C LEU A 202 -0.14 -12.10 2.74
N GLN A 203 -0.43 -12.90 3.77
CA GLN A 203 0.51 -13.16 4.86
C GLN A 203 1.73 -13.94 4.36
N ALA A 204 1.55 -14.94 3.48
CA ALA A 204 2.63 -15.74 2.93
C ALA A 204 3.59 -14.90 2.08
N VAL A 205 3.08 -14.05 1.19
CA VAL A 205 3.88 -13.13 0.37
C VAL A 205 4.67 -12.16 1.26
N GLN A 206 4.05 -11.59 2.30
CA GLN A 206 4.74 -10.74 3.29
C GLN A 206 5.89 -11.48 3.99
N ARG A 207 5.64 -12.72 4.43
CA ARG A 207 6.65 -13.54 5.11
C ARG A 207 7.85 -13.85 4.22
N ILE A 208 7.64 -14.07 2.92
CA ILE A 208 8.74 -14.29 1.97
C ILE A 208 9.64 -13.05 1.88
N GLU A 209 9.06 -11.86 1.73
CA GLU A 209 9.81 -10.61 1.67
C GLU A 209 10.61 -10.35 2.95
N ILE A 210 10.00 -10.52 4.13
CA ILE A 210 10.67 -10.32 5.42
C ILE A 210 11.80 -11.33 5.62
N ARG A 211 11.55 -12.62 5.33
CA ARG A 211 12.57 -13.67 5.47
C ARG A 211 13.78 -13.43 4.57
N SER A 212 13.56 -12.94 3.35
CA SER A 212 14.64 -12.54 2.45
C SER A 212 15.55 -11.48 3.10
N VAL A 213 14.96 -10.48 3.76
CA VAL A 213 15.72 -9.45 4.48
C VAL A 213 16.46 -10.00 5.71
N ILE A 214 15.79 -10.85 6.50
CA ILE A 214 16.39 -11.48 7.68
C ILE A 214 17.59 -12.35 7.30
N GLN A 215 17.44 -13.17 6.27
CA GLN A 215 18.52 -14.02 5.75
C GLN A 215 19.68 -13.20 5.22
N LYS A 216 19.37 -12.11 4.51
CA LYS A 216 20.38 -11.21 3.97
C LYS A 216 21.22 -10.59 5.08
N ASN A 217 20.62 -10.19 6.20
CA ASN A 217 21.27 -9.41 7.27
C ASN A 217 21.63 -10.18 8.54
N SER A 218 21.32 -11.49 8.64
CA SER A 218 21.38 -12.22 9.93
C SER A 218 20.67 -11.44 11.03
N TRP A 219 19.44 -11.03 10.74
CA TRP A 219 18.71 -10.06 11.56
C TRP A 219 18.34 -10.64 12.93
N GLU A 220 18.95 -10.11 13.99
CA GLU A 220 18.63 -10.46 15.40
C GLU A 220 17.91 -9.32 16.14
N TRP A 221 17.62 -8.23 15.45
CA TRP A 221 17.16 -6.99 16.07
C TRP A 221 15.64 -6.92 16.19
N GLN A 222 15.13 -6.51 17.35
CA GLN A 222 13.71 -6.21 17.55
C GLN A 222 13.59 -4.81 18.16
N GLU A 223 12.83 -3.92 17.51
CA GLU A 223 12.65 -2.55 18.03
C GLU A 223 11.69 -2.51 19.20
N THR A 224 11.92 -1.57 20.11
CA THR A 224 10.85 -1.14 21.02
C THR A 224 9.94 -0.14 20.29
N PHE A 225 8.79 -0.62 19.82
CA PHE A 225 7.78 0.24 19.17
C PHE A 225 7.34 1.38 20.09
N VAL A 226 7.21 2.56 19.51
CA VAL A 226 6.75 3.76 20.20
C VAL A 226 5.39 4.18 19.61
N PRO A 227 4.26 3.94 20.32
CA PRO A 227 2.94 4.22 19.80
C PRO A 227 2.75 5.70 19.48
N SER A 228 2.07 5.98 18.36
CA SER A 228 1.59 7.33 18.05
C SER A 228 0.70 7.84 19.18
N ASN A 229 0.99 9.05 19.66
CA ASN A 229 0.07 9.84 20.48
C ASN A 229 -1.08 10.34 19.59
N SER A 230 -2.29 10.47 20.14
CA SER A 230 -3.53 10.68 19.39
C SER A 230 -3.53 11.88 18.42
N SER A 231 -2.67 12.88 18.65
CA SER A 231 -2.55 14.13 17.88
C SER A 231 -1.43 14.19 16.85
N LYS A 232 -0.59 13.15 16.71
CA LYS A 232 0.53 13.16 15.74
C LYS A 232 0.68 11.82 15.06
N LEU A 233 0.92 11.84 13.75
CA LEU A 233 1.26 10.64 12.97
C LEU A 233 2.75 10.34 13.14
N ARG A 234 3.08 9.18 13.73
CA ARG A 234 4.46 8.70 13.86
C ARG A 234 4.73 7.55 12.89
N VAL A 235 5.74 7.69 12.05
CA VAL A 235 6.10 6.71 11.02
C VAL A 235 7.58 6.36 11.13
N PRO A 236 7.95 5.06 11.13
CA PRO A 236 9.35 4.65 11.01
C PRO A 236 9.84 4.95 9.58
N PHE A 237 10.91 5.73 9.43
CA PHE A 237 11.51 6.02 8.13
C PHE A 237 12.96 5.59 8.03
N ARG A 238 13.34 5.20 6.81
CA ARG A 238 14.68 5.31 6.29
C ARG A 238 14.72 6.46 5.28
N LEU A 239 15.52 7.48 5.55
CA LEU A 239 15.64 8.65 4.69
C LEU A 239 17.06 8.76 4.11
N GLU A 240 17.13 8.96 2.80
CA GLU A 240 18.37 9.25 2.08
C GLU A 240 18.20 10.58 1.35
N TYR A 241 18.96 11.59 1.74
CA TYR A 241 18.75 12.96 1.30
C TYR A 241 20.04 13.54 0.72
N GLY A 242 20.02 13.92 -0.57
CA GLY A 242 21.19 14.57 -1.20
C GLY A 242 22.49 13.75 -1.17
N GLY A 243 22.39 12.42 -1.03
CA GLY A 243 23.54 11.53 -0.82
C GLY A 243 23.96 11.36 0.65
N GLU A 244 23.29 12.04 1.58
CA GLU A 244 23.47 11.88 3.02
C GLU A 244 22.40 10.94 3.60
N GLU A 245 22.81 10.07 4.49
CA GLU A 245 21.90 9.22 5.26
C GLU A 245 21.46 9.95 6.52
N LEU A 246 20.15 10.13 6.71
CA LEU A 246 19.63 10.62 7.99
C LEU A 246 19.51 9.46 8.99
N PRO A 247 19.44 9.75 10.30
CA PRO A 247 19.27 8.72 11.32
C PRO A 247 18.06 7.83 11.02
N LEU A 248 18.24 6.51 11.13
CA LEU A 248 17.11 5.59 11.12
C LEU A 248 16.24 5.90 12.34
N GLY A 249 14.93 6.08 12.17
CA GLY A 249 14.13 6.50 13.32
C GLY A 249 12.64 6.60 13.06
N TYR A 250 11.93 6.82 14.16
CA TYR A 250 10.55 7.24 14.13
C TYR A 250 10.47 8.74 13.93
N TYR A 251 9.71 9.16 12.92
CA TYR A 251 9.46 10.56 12.63
C TYR A 251 8.01 10.91 12.86
N GLU A 252 7.79 12.10 13.41
CA GLU A 252 6.45 12.66 13.61
C GLU A 252 6.18 13.75 12.59
N GLN A 253 5.02 13.68 11.96
CA GLN A 253 4.48 14.79 11.18
C GLN A 253 3.67 15.71 12.09
N ASP A 254 4.01 16.99 12.05
CA ASP A 254 3.15 18.04 12.58
C ASP A 254 2.01 18.30 11.58
N GLU A 255 0.76 18.09 12.00
CA GLU A 255 -0.41 18.22 11.13
C GLU A 255 -0.64 19.66 10.63
N ALA A 256 -0.21 20.68 11.39
CA ALA A 256 -0.44 22.08 11.05
C ALA A 256 0.60 22.59 10.04
N SER A 257 1.85 22.18 10.17
CA SER A 257 2.94 22.61 9.29
C SER A 257 3.32 21.60 8.21
N LEU A 258 2.78 20.37 8.29
CA LEU A 258 3.16 19.20 7.49
C LEU A 258 4.66 18.87 7.56
N THR A 259 5.36 19.37 8.57
CA THR A 259 6.80 19.16 8.73
C THR A 259 7.08 17.89 9.52
N TRP A 260 8.10 17.16 9.10
CA TRP A 260 8.56 15.97 9.80
C TRP A 260 9.74 16.26 10.72
N SER A 261 9.75 15.65 11.90
CA SER A 261 10.83 15.75 12.88
C SER A 261 11.18 14.38 13.47
N LEU A 262 12.46 14.15 13.79
CA LEU A 262 12.91 12.91 14.41
C LEU A 262 12.38 12.86 15.85
N ALA A 263 11.52 11.89 16.14
CA ALA A 263 10.95 11.68 17.47
C ALA A 263 11.82 10.72 18.31
N LYS A 264 12.30 9.64 17.69
CA LYS A 264 13.19 8.68 18.33
C LYS A 264 14.10 8.04 17.31
N GLU A 265 15.40 8.11 17.53
CA GLU A 265 16.39 7.35 16.77
C GLU A 265 16.28 5.86 17.11
N ILE A 266 16.41 5.04 16.09
CA ILE A 266 16.41 3.60 16.17
C ILE A 266 17.87 3.14 16.15
N ASP A 267 18.35 2.60 17.28
CA ASP A 267 19.70 2.00 17.36
C ASP A 267 19.70 0.67 16.61
N PHE A 268 20.03 0.75 15.33
CA PHE A 268 20.16 -0.39 14.45
C PHE A 268 21.62 -0.63 14.09
N LYS A 269 22.10 -1.84 14.38
CA LYS A 269 23.48 -2.25 14.09
C LYS A 269 23.54 -3.02 12.79
N TRP A 270 23.86 -2.33 11.70
CA TRP A 270 24.12 -2.98 10.41
C TRP A 270 25.38 -3.83 10.43
N THR A 271 25.31 -5.00 9.80
CA THR A 271 26.50 -5.71 9.33
C THR A 271 27.09 -4.89 8.19
N ARG A 272 28.35 -4.43 8.32
CA ARG A 272 28.96 -3.37 7.50
C ARG A 272 29.01 -3.60 5.98
N ASP A 273 28.73 -4.82 5.51
CA ASP A 273 28.98 -5.23 4.13
C ASP A 273 27.71 -5.54 3.32
N ILE A 274 26.52 -5.15 3.83
CA ILE A 274 25.25 -5.46 3.17
C ILE A 274 24.55 -4.17 2.72
N SER A 275 24.34 -4.05 1.41
CA SER A 275 23.54 -2.98 0.82
C SER A 275 22.05 -3.35 0.80
N MET A 276 21.23 -2.56 1.49
CA MET A 276 19.77 -2.70 1.52
C MET A 276 19.13 -1.85 0.42
N SER A 277 18.24 -2.47 -0.36
CA SER A 277 17.38 -1.74 -1.27
C SER A 277 16.21 -1.10 -0.52
N TRP A 278 15.58 -0.10 -1.12
CA TRP A 278 14.36 0.51 -0.59
C TRP A 278 13.23 -0.51 -0.34
N ARG A 279 13.15 -1.58 -1.14
CA ARG A 279 12.21 -2.70 -0.92
C ARG A 279 12.52 -3.49 0.33
N ASP A 280 13.80 -3.62 0.67
CA ASP A 280 14.21 -4.32 1.88
C ASP A 280 13.77 -3.52 3.12
N TRP A 281 13.93 -2.19 3.09
CA TRP A 281 13.44 -1.28 4.12
C TRP A 281 11.92 -1.32 4.27
N GLU A 282 11.21 -1.26 3.14
CA GLU A 282 9.76 -1.35 3.13
C GLU A 282 9.26 -2.71 3.60
N ALA A 283 9.95 -3.82 3.30
CA ALA A 283 9.58 -5.16 3.78
C ALA A 283 9.68 -5.30 5.32
N VAL A 284 10.65 -4.62 5.95
CA VAL A 284 10.82 -4.61 7.42
C VAL A 284 10.06 -3.50 8.12
N GLY A 285 9.26 -2.73 7.39
CA GLY A 285 8.25 -1.83 7.94
C GLY A 285 8.65 -0.38 8.01
N PHE A 286 9.78 -0.02 7.43
CA PHE A 286 10.24 1.35 7.33
C PHE A 286 9.77 1.95 6.02
N LYS A 287 9.20 3.15 6.08
CA LYS A 287 8.98 3.89 4.85
C LYS A 287 10.33 4.38 4.32
N TYR A 288 10.63 4.10 3.06
CA TYR A 288 11.81 4.63 2.40
C TYR A 288 11.48 5.91 1.63
N ASP A 289 12.27 6.97 1.79
CA ASP A 289 12.15 8.21 1.01
C ASP A 289 13.55 8.71 0.63
N ASN A 290 13.72 9.04 -0.65
CA ASN A 290 14.99 9.52 -1.22
C ASN A 290 14.87 10.90 -1.91
N SER A 291 13.98 11.77 -1.42
CA SER A 291 13.63 13.01 -2.11
C SER A 291 14.83 13.96 -2.36
N PRO A 292 14.99 14.53 -3.57
CA PRO A 292 16.25 15.16 -4.01
C PRO A 292 16.42 16.67 -3.72
N LYS A 293 15.51 17.36 -2.99
CA LYS A 293 15.57 18.84 -2.81
C LYS A 293 15.79 19.31 -1.38
N PRO A 294 16.57 20.40 -1.17
CA PRO A 294 16.90 20.90 0.16
C PRO A 294 15.68 21.28 0.98
N LEU A 295 15.68 20.73 2.19
CA LEU A 295 14.72 20.97 3.26
C LEU A 295 14.68 22.46 3.59
N LYS A 296 13.55 23.11 3.31
CA LYS A 296 13.19 24.36 4.00
C LYS A 296 12.70 24.11 5.44
N HIS A 297 12.54 22.85 5.84
CA HIS A 297 11.67 22.48 6.97
C HIS A 297 12.23 21.42 7.94
N PHE A 298 13.49 21.00 7.80
CA PHE A 298 14.09 20.12 8.82
C PHE A 298 14.70 20.97 9.93
N ARG A 299 14.12 20.90 11.12
CA ARG A 299 14.78 21.37 12.35
C ARG A 299 15.40 20.16 13.01
N LYS A 300 16.73 20.14 13.11
CA LYS A 300 17.39 19.33 14.14
C LYS A 300 16.92 19.91 15.48
N GLY A 301 16.16 19.12 16.23
CA GLY A 301 15.89 19.38 17.64
C GLY A 301 17.18 19.23 18.44
#